data_AF-C4Y792-F1
#
_entry.id   AF-C4Y792-F1
#
_cell.length_a   1.000
_cell.length_b   1.000
_cell.length_c   1.000
_cell.angle_alpha   90.00
_cell.angle_beta   90.00
_cell.angle_gamma   90.00
#
_symmetry.space_group_name_H-M   'P 1'
#
loop_
_entity.id
_entity.type
_entity.pdbx_description
1 polymer ?
#
loop_
_entity_poly.entity_id
_entity_poly.type
_entity_poly.pdbx_seq_one_letter_code
_entity_poly.pdbx_strand_id
1 'polypeptide(L)'
;MFAYTTVGDEMDNFPMYQFKEKGEIEPLYERIEYLSLISESPDIKTVVENISGQYFVYRRNDFQQIWKLVKYITDSDSKHYSIEAASGTDILSCRSQDGHISLNISQSTILQNNYVTRYLKFTKTIPAKSSLHHETRYHCRVNVDEKAKWNKDLVTFISQTFSKCKVEILSDIELPFELERIRPTFIQKQIASHSNLSPLNYAEINNELSVDMYEYLCLLHVDGLPNRSDEHVKLTNMYEIPQVPLLRENPGFSTLYLTVAADVNPSIVSALSANTHVLSFFARTRTHNFMVLQSRNSYLWKVTQDNKEIC
;
A
#
# COMPACT_ATOMS: atom_id res chain seq x y z
N MET A 1 -38.30 -25.55 12.26
CA MET A 1 -38.24 -24.40 13.19
C MET A 1 -37.24 -24.78 14.26
N PHE A 2 -35.97 -24.41 14.06
CA PHE A 2 -34.90 -24.70 15.01
C PHE A 2 -34.39 -23.37 15.55
N ALA A 3 -34.42 -23.27 16.88
CA ALA A 3 -34.05 -22.12 17.66
C ALA A 3 -32.53 -21.98 17.72
N TYR A 4 -32.03 -20.77 17.52
CA TYR A 4 -30.65 -20.42 17.83
C TYR A 4 -30.53 -20.18 19.33
N THR A 5 -29.81 -21.05 20.03
CA THR A 5 -29.26 -20.75 21.35
C THR A 5 -28.00 -19.92 21.17
N THR A 6 -28.09 -18.67 21.62
CA THR A 6 -26.95 -17.80 21.93
C THR A 6 -26.08 -18.45 23.01
N VAL A 7 -24.83 -18.75 22.69
CA VAL A 7 -23.78 -18.94 23.69
C VAL A 7 -22.88 -17.71 23.57
N GLY A 8 -22.97 -16.87 24.59
CA GLY A 8 -22.07 -15.75 24.80
C GLY A 8 -20.79 -16.18 25.51
N ASP A 9 -19.81 -15.31 25.27
CA ASP A 9 -18.68 -14.95 26.12
C ASP A 9 -17.40 -15.81 26.10
N GLU A 10 -16.34 -15.07 25.77
CA GLU A 10 -14.91 -15.32 26.00
C GLU A 10 -14.21 -16.31 25.05
N MET A 11 -13.79 -15.81 23.88
CA MET A 11 -12.35 -15.83 23.54
C MET A 11 -11.99 -14.74 22.51
N ASP A 12 -11.03 -13.94 22.93
CA ASP A 12 -10.54 -12.68 22.38
C ASP A 12 -9.77 -12.79 21.05
N ASN A 13 -9.80 -11.67 20.31
CA ASN A 13 -8.78 -11.20 19.38
C ASN A 13 -8.57 -11.97 18.06
N PHE A 14 -9.63 -12.13 17.27
CA PHE A 14 -9.44 -12.12 15.81
C PHE A 14 -9.43 -10.66 15.31
N PRO A 15 -8.56 -10.29 14.36
CA PRO A 15 -8.58 -8.94 13.79
C PRO A 15 -9.98 -8.70 13.20
N MET A 16 -10.75 -7.78 13.80
CA MET A 16 -12.00 -7.31 13.22
C MET A 16 -11.67 -6.62 11.90
N TYR A 17 -11.97 -7.28 10.78
CA TYR A 17 -11.92 -6.66 9.47
C TYR A 17 -13.04 -5.60 9.40
N GLN A 18 -12.67 -4.32 9.39
CA GLN A 18 -13.63 -3.26 9.08
C GLN A 18 -13.84 -3.23 7.56
N PHE A 19 -14.95 -3.83 7.13
CA PHE A 19 -15.44 -3.76 5.77
C PHE A 19 -15.96 -2.35 5.48
N LYS A 20 -15.37 -1.67 4.50
CA LYS A 20 -15.95 -0.45 3.92
C LYS A 20 -16.03 -0.63 2.41
N GLU A 21 -17.24 -0.79 1.91
CA GLU A 21 -17.55 -0.56 0.49
C GLU A 21 -17.26 0.92 0.22
N LYS A 22 -16.13 1.20 -0.44
CA LYS A 22 -15.79 2.55 -0.90
C LYS A 22 -15.94 2.59 -2.41
N GLY A 23 -16.70 3.58 -2.88
CA GLY A 23 -16.84 3.86 -4.32
C GLY A 23 -15.54 4.34 -4.98
N GLU A 24 -14.60 4.90 -4.20
CA GLU A 24 -13.29 5.35 -4.67
C GLU A 24 -12.16 4.74 -3.82
N ILE A 25 -11.12 4.22 -4.49
CA ILE A 25 -9.90 3.73 -3.85
C ILE A 25 -9.15 4.94 -3.30
N GLU A 26 -8.89 4.97 -1.99
CA GLU A 26 -8.11 6.05 -1.39
C GLU A 26 -6.71 6.11 -2.01
N PRO A 27 -6.17 7.31 -2.26
CA PRO A 27 -4.84 7.45 -2.81
C PRO A 27 -3.80 6.89 -1.82
N LEU A 28 -3.02 5.93 -2.32
CA LEU A 28 -1.97 5.26 -1.57
C LEU A 28 -0.63 5.99 -1.80
N TYR A 29 0.09 6.27 -0.71
CA TYR A 29 1.38 6.97 -0.72
C TYR A 29 2.53 6.10 -0.20
N GLU A 30 2.32 4.79 -0.22
CA GLU A 30 3.31 3.79 0.13
C GLU A 30 3.53 2.88 -1.07
N ARG A 31 4.78 2.47 -1.27
CA ARG A 31 5.12 1.51 -2.32
C ARG A 31 4.33 0.23 -2.12
N ILE A 32 3.81 -0.31 -3.22
CA ILE A 32 3.23 -1.65 -3.24
C ILE A 32 4.38 -2.65 -3.18
N GLU A 33 4.53 -3.32 -2.05
CA GLU A 33 5.52 -4.39 -1.87
C GLU A 33 5.15 -5.60 -2.72
N TYR A 34 3.85 -5.84 -2.92
CA TYR A 34 3.35 -6.95 -3.71
C TYR A 34 2.03 -6.60 -4.40
N LEU A 35 1.96 -6.87 -5.69
CA LEU A 35 0.78 -6.73 -6.55
C LEU A 35 0.49 -8.08 -7.21
N SER A 36 -0.77 -8.46 -7.23
CA SER A 36 -1.28 -9.66 -7.88
C SER A 36 -2.54 -9.32 -8.66
N LEU A 37 -2.63 -9.79 -9.90
CA LEU A 37 -3.62 -9.39 -10.90
C LEU A 37 -4.18 -10.63 -11.58
N ILE A 38 -5.49 -10.72 -11.71
CA ILE A 38 -6.17 -11.77 -12.47
C ILE A 38 -6.83 -11.14 -13.70
N SER A 39 -6.55 -11.70 -14.88
CA SER A 39 -7.06 -11.21 -16.15
C SER A 39 -7.35 -12.37 -17.12
N GLU A 40 -8.30 -12.17 -18.03
CA GLU A 40 -8.49 -13.06 -19.18
C GLU A 40 -7.49 -12.78 -20.31
N SER A 41 -6.82 -11.63 -20.28
CA SER A 41 -5.92 -11.20 -21.35
C SER A 41 -4.54 -11.86 -21.21
N PRO A 42 -4.04 -12.59 -22.23
CA PRO A 42 -2.67 -13.12 -22.23
C PRO A 42 -1.61 -12.01 -22.27
N ASP A 43 -1.97 -10.80 -22.70
CA ASP A 43 -1.04 -9.67 -22.84
C ASP A 43 -1.04 -8.75 -21.61
N ILE A 44 -1.75 -9.11 -20.54
CA ILE A 44 -1.92 -8.24 -19.36
C ILE A 44 -0.57 -7.84 -18.75
N LYS A 45 0.42 -8.75 -18.75
CA LYS A 45 1.79 -8.42 -18.31
C LYS A 45 2.36 -7.20 -19.02
N THR A 46 2.29 -7.17 -20.35
CA THR A 46 2.83 -6.07 -21.17
C THR A 46 2.09 -4.76 -20.88
N VAL A 47 0.77 -4.83 -20.68
CA VAL A 47 -0.05 -3.67 -20.31
C VAL A 47 0.40 -3.10 -18.96
N VAL A 48 0.57 -3.95 -17.95
CA VAL A 48 0.97 -3.53 -16.60
C VAL A 48 2.41 -3.01 -16.60
N GLU A 49 3.31 -3.61 -17.38
CA GLU A 49 4.68 -3.12 -17.60
C GLU A 49 4.68 -1.71 -18.20
N ASN A 50 3.85 -1.47 -19.21
CA ASN A 50 3.72 -0.15 -19.85
C ASN A 50 3.18 0.91 -18.88
N ILE A 51 2.16 0.57 -18.08
CA ILE A 51 1.63 1.48 -17.06
C ILE A 51 2.70 1.76 -16.00
N SER A 52 3.42 0.74 -15.53
CA SER A 52 4.52 0.88 -14.57
C SER A 52 5.69 1.69 -15.13
N GLY A 53 5.83 1.76 -16.45
CA GLY A 53 6.81 2.61 -17.12
C GLY A 53 6.60 4.11 -16.88
N GLN A 54 5.38 4.52 -16.52
CA GLN A 54 4.97 5.92 -16.30
C GLN A 54 5.05 6.35 -14.83
N TYR A 55 5.17 5.40 -13.90
CA TYR A 55 5.19 5.66 -12.47
C TYR A 55 6.44 5.06 -11.83
N PHE A 56 7.19 5.91 -11.14
CA PHE A 56 8.54 5.58 -10.72
C PHE A 56 8.60 5.34 -9.22
N VAL A 57 9.40 4.36 -8.82
CA VAL A 57 9.83 4.14 -7.44
C VAL A 57 11.34 4.32 -7.40
N TYR A 58 11.81 5.26 -6.59
CA TYR A 58 13.22 5.53 -6.39
C TYR A 58 13.65 5.22 -4.97
N ARG A 59 14.87 4.74 -4.80
CA ARG A 59 15.51 4.57 -3.49
C ARG A 59 16.96 5.02 -3.50
N ARG A 60 17.44 5.44 -2.33
CA ARG A 60 18.87 5.59 -2.05
C ARG A 60 19.10 5.56 -0.54
N ASN A 61 20.15 4.88 -0.07
CA ASN A 61 20.42 4.74 1.37
C ASN A 61 21.25 5.88 1.97
N ASP A 62 21.91 6.69 1.13
CA ASP A 62 22.88 7.70 1.52
C ASP A 62 22.67 9.05 0.83
N PHE A 63 21.41 9.45 0.64
CA PHE A 63 21.06 10.67 -0.06
C PHE A 63 21.34 11.92 0.79
N GLN A 64 21.94 12.94 0.17
CA GLN A 64 22.41 14.15 0.87
C GLN A 64 21.66 15.44 0.46
N GLN A 65 20.80 15.36 -0.57
CA GLN A 65 20.18 16.54 -1.19
C GLN A 65 18.67 16.60 -0.93
N ILE A 66 18.20 16.11 0.22
CA ILE A 66 16.76 15.96 0.53
C ILE A 66 15.95 17.25 0.37
N TRP A 67 16.48 18.38 0.83
CA TRP A 67 15.76 19.65 0.70
C TRP A 67 15.61 20.10 -0.76
N LYS A 68 16.67 19.94 -1.57
CA LYS A 68 16.61 20.25 -3.01
C LYS A 68 15.61 19.35 -3.73
N LEU A 69 15.57 18.06 -3.36
CA LEU A 69 14.62 17.09 -3.90
C LEU A 69 13.17 17.48 -3.56
N VAL A 70 12.90 17.80 -2.29
CA VAL A 70 11.56 18.21 -1.84
C VAL A 70 11.10 19.44 -2.63
N LYS A 71 11.94 20.48 -2.72
CA LYS A 71 11.62 21.67 -3.52
C LYS A 71 11.39 21.36 -5.00
N TYR A 72 12.29 20.59 -5.61
CA TYR A 72 12.16 20.23 -7.02
C TYR A 72 10.82 19.57 -7.33
N ILE A 73 10.41 18.60 -6.49
CA ILE A 73 9.16 17.88 -6.69
C ILE A 73 7.95 18.79 -6.39
N THR A 74 7.98 19.57 -5.31
CA THR A 74 6.86 20.46 -4.95
C THR A 74 6.66 21.60 -5.95
N ASP A 75 7.72 22.04 -6.63
CA ASP A 75 7.70 23.10 -7.64
C ASP A 75 7.44 22.55 -9.06
N SER A 76 7.39 21.23 -9.22
CA SER A 76 7.12 20.55 -10.50
C SER A 76 5.63 20.36 -10.77
N ASP A 77 5.28 20.01 -12.02
CA ASP A 77 3.91 19.64 -12.41
C ASP A 77 3.50 18.22 -11.95
N SER A 78 4.29 17.57 -11.09
CA SER A 78 3.99 16.24 -10.53
C SER A 78 2.67 16.26 -9.76
N LYS A 79 1.72 15.41 -10.16
CA LYS A 79 0.40 15.33 -9.52
C LYS A 79 0.40 14.30 -8.39
N HIS A 80 1.22 13.27 -8.54
CA HIS A 80 1.30 12.16 -7.60
C HIS A 80 2.74 11.91 -7.17
N TYR A 81 3.05 12.33 -5.95
CA TYR A 81 4.33 12.02 -5.32
C TYR A 81 4.20 11.70 -3.82
N SER A 82 5.17 10.92 -3.35
CA SER A 82 5.41 10.64 -1.93
C SER A 82 6.92 10.58 -1.70
N ILE A 83 7.44 11.38 -0.79
CA ILE A 83 8.83 11.36 -0.36
C ILE A 83 8.82 10.89 1.08
N GLU A 84 9.57 9.83 1.40
CA GLU A 84 9.87 9.40 2.77
C GLU A 84 11.39 9.35 2.92
N ALA A 85 11.94 10.18 3.81
CA ALA A 85 13.36 10.20 4.14
C ALA A 85 13.55 9.85 5.62
N ALA A 86 14.48 8.94 5.91
CA ALA A 86 14.78 8.46 7.24
C ALA A 86 16.27 8.64 7.59
N SER A 87 16.53 9.19 8.77
CA SER A 87 17.87 9.31 9.36
C SER A 87 17.83 8.66 10.74
N GLY A 88 18.25 7.40 10.82
CA GLY A 88 18.01 6.57 12.00
C GLY A 88 16.52 6.42 12.26
N THR A 89 16.04 6.97 13.37
CA THR A 89 14.63 6.96 13.75
C THR A 89 13.85 8.20 13.32
N ASP A 90 14.53 9.26 12.89
CA ASP A 90 13.91 10.50 12.44
C ASP A 90 13.36 10.33 11.03
N ILE A 91 12.13 10.79 10.79
CA ILE A 91 11.42 10.64 9.51
C ILE A 91 10.94 12.00 9.02
N LEU A 92 11.22 12.30 7.76
CA LEU A 92 10.61 13.37 6.97
C LEU A 92 9.71 12.73 5.93
N SER A 93 8.46 13.19 5.84
CA SER A 93 7.56 12.79 4.77
C SER A 93 6.93 14.00 4.07
N CYS A 94 6.74 13.89 2.77
CA CYS A 94 6.05 14.90 1.96
C CYS A 94 5.24 14.21 0.88
N ARG A 95 3.93 14.47 0.85
CA ARG A 95 2.98 13.84 -0.08
C ARG A 95 2.21 14.90 -0.83
N SER A 96 1.84 14.64 -2.09
CA SER A 96 1.17 15.63 -2.93
C SER A 96 -0.18 16.12 -2.37
N GLN A 97 -0.94 15.27 -1.67
CA GLN A 97 -2.22 15.66 -1.05
C GLN A 97 -2.08 16.50 0.22
N ASP A 98 -0.95 16.38 0.94
CA ASP A 98 -0.84 16.93 2.27
C ASP A 98 -0.62 18.46 2.21
N GLY A 99 0.03 18.94 1.14
CA GLY A 99 0.39 20.35 0.99
C GLY A 99 1.43 20.85 2.02
N HIS A 100 2.03 19.93 2.79
CA HIS A 100 3.00 20.23 3.84
C HIS A 100 4.05 19.12 3.97
N ILE A 101 5.16 19.45 4.61
CA ILE A 101 6.18 18.51 5.07
C ILE A 101 5.79 18.06 6.48
N SER A 102 5.75 16.75 6.70
CA SER A 102 5.59 16.13 8.00
C SER A 102 6.95 15.68 8.54
N LEU A 103 7.25 16.04 9.78
CA LEU A 103 8.47 15.69 10.48
C LEU A 103 8.10 14.87 11.73
N ASN A 104 8.70 13.70 11.88
CA ASN A 104 8.62 12.87 13.08
C ASN A 104 10.02 12.68 13.62
N ILE A 105 10.37 13.43 14.66
CA ILE A 105 11.73 13.59 15.16
C ILE A 105 11.83 13.03 16.58
N SER A 106 12.91 12.31 16.85
CA SER A 106 13.31 11.83 18.16
C SER A 106 13.59 12.96 19.14
N GLN A 107 13.43 12.68 20.42
CA GLN A 107 13.73 13.65 21.47
C GLN A 107 15.21 14.10 21.45
N SER A 108 16.16 13.19 21.18
CA SER A 108 17.58 13.51 21.13
C SER A 108 17.88 14.55 20.04
N THR A 109 17.36 14.35 18.83
CA THR A 109 17.55 15.28 17.71
C THR A 109 16.93 16.64 17.98
N ILE A 110 15.74 16.70 18.58
CA ILE A 110 15.12 17.98 18.99
C ILE A 110 15.96 18.71 20.04
N LEU A 111 16.50 18.00 21.03
CA LEU A 111 17.34 18.63 22.06
C LEU A 111 18.64 19.21 21.48
N GLN A 112 19.26 18.52 20.51
CA GLN A 112 20.44 19.01 19.79
C GLN A 112 20.12 20.21 18.89
N ASN A 113 18.90 20.29 18.38
CA ASN A 113 18.45 21.35 17.46
C ASN A 113 17.39 22.26 18.09
N ASN A 114 17.45 22.51 19.40
CA ASN A 114 16.38 23.18 20.15
C ASN A 114 15.98 24.57 19.58
N TYR A 115 16.88 25.24 18.86
CA TYR A 115 16.56 26.50 18.17
C TYR A 115 15.34 26.39 17.25
N VAL A 116 15.11 25.22 16.63
CA VAL A 116 14.02 24.99 15.68
C VAL A 116 12.64 25.07 16.34
N THR A 117 12.55 24.73 17.63
CA THR A 117 11.29 24.74 18.39
C THR A 117 10.72 26.14 18.63
N ARG A 118 11.55 27.19 18.45
CA ARG A 118 11.11 28.59 18.56
C ARG A 118 10.18 28.99 17.42
N TYR A 119 10.27 28.29 16.29
CA TYR A 119 9.61 28.68 15.05
C TYR A 119 8.67 27.61 14.51
N LEU A 120 8.99 26.34 14.76
CA LEU A 120 8.16 25.20 14.39
C LEU A 120 7.41 24.68 15.62
N LYS A 121 6.10 24.48 15.46
CA LYS A 121 5.24 23.93 16.50
C LYS A 121 5.32 22.40 16.47
N PHE A 122 6.07 21.83 17.40
CA PHE A 122 6.13 20.39 17.59
C PHE A 122 5.10 19.93 18.62
N THR A 123 4.36 18.88 18.30
CA THR A 123 3.52 18.14 19.24
C THR A 123 4.32 16.97 19.79
N LYS A 124 4.46 16.92 21.12
CA LYS A 124 5.18 15.84 21.81
C LYS A 124 4.27 14.64 22.04
N THR A 125 4.69 13.47 21.57
CA THR A 125 4.06 12.18 21.86
C THR A 125 4.94 11.43 22.84
N ILE A 126 4.40 11.16 24.03
CA ILE A 126 5.05 10.32 25.04
C ILE A 126 4.45 8.92 24.94
N PRO A 127 5.26 7.88 24.72
CA PRO A 127 4.73 6.53 24.60
C PRO A 127 4.06 6.08 25.90
N ALA A 128 2.99 5.29 25.75
CA ALA A 128 2.36 4.64 26.89
C ALA A 128 3.34 3.64 27.53
N LYS A 129 3.23 3.43 28.86
CA LYS A 129 4.13 2.53 29.62
C LYS A 129 4.19 1.09 29.08
N SER A 130 3.16 0.64 28.36
CA SER A 130 3.04 -0.68 27.75
C SER A 130 3.26 -0.70 26.22
N SER A 131 3.69 0.41 25.62
CA SER A 131 3.96 0.47 24.18
C SER A 131 5.28 -0.23 23.84
N LEU A 132 5.33 -0.90 22.69
CA LEU A 132 6.55 -1.46 22.10
C LEU A 132 7.59 -0.36 21.79
N HIS A 133 7.12 0.86 21.51
CA HIS A 133 7.98 2.01 21.27
C HIS A 133 8.17 2.78 22.58
N HIS A 134 9.41 2.84 23.07
CA HIS A 134 9.73 3.50 24.35
C HIS A 134 10.27 4.92 24.20
N GLU A 135 10.38 5.43 22.97
CA GLU A 135 10.98 6.72 22.68
C GLU A 135 9.93 7.84 22.59
N THR A 136 10.20 8.97 23.25
CA THR A 136 9.41 10.19 23.07
C THR A 136 9.66 10.78 21.68
N ARG A 137 8.58 11.10 20.97
CA ARG A 137 8.62 11.67 19.62
C ARG A 137 8.03 13.06 19.57
N TYR A 138 8.49 13.85 18.60
CA TYR A 138 8.02 15.18 18.30
C TYR A 138 7.55 15.24 16.85
N HIS A 139 6.30 15.61 16.66
CA HIS A 139 5.67 15.69 15.35
C HIS A 139 5.47 17.16 14.95
N CYS A 140 5.84 17.52 13.73
CA CYS A 140 5.58 18.85 13.19
C CYS A 140 5.09 18.76 11.74
N ARG A 141 4.20 19.67 11.37
CA ARG A 141 3.72 19.86 9.99
C ARG A 141 4.07 21.26 9.55
N VAL A 142 4.73 21.41 8.41
CA VAL A 142 5.25 22.69 7.93
C VAL A 142 4.94 22.84 6.45
N ASN A 143 4.21 23.88 6.09
CA ASN A 143 4.01 24.24 4.67
C ASN A 143 5.33 24.79 4.13
N VAL A 144 5.68 24.54 2.87
CA VAL A 144 6.87 25.15 2.27
C VAL A 144 6.52 26.58 1.84
N ASP A 145 6.96 27.57 2.61
CA ASP A 145 6.82 28.99 2.25
C ASP A 145 8.19 29.67 2.30
N GLU A 146 8.71 30.02 1.13
CA GLU A 146 10.03 30.63 1.00
C GLU A 146 10.14 32.01 1.64
N LYS A 147 9.01 32.74 1.72
CA LYS A 147 8.94 34.10 2.27
C LYS A 147 8.84 34.10 3.80
N ALA A 148 8.58 32.95 4.40
CA ALA A 148 8.46 32.85 5.84
C ALA A 148 9.81 33.01 6.53
N LYS A 149 9.84 33.81 7.61
CA LYS A 149 11.06 34.08 8.39
C LYS A 149 11.74 32.82 8.92
N TRP A 150 10.97 31.76 9.16
CA TRP A 150 11.43 30.48 9.70
C TRP A 150 11.98 29.51 8.64
N ASN A 151 11.84 29.82 7.34
CA ASN A 151 12.25 28.92 6.26
C ASN A 151 13.75 28.59 6.32
N LYS A 152 14.61 29.59 6.58
CA LYS A 152 16.07 29.37 6.69
C LYS A 152 16.43 28.35 7.79
N ASP A 153 15.75 28.43 8.93
CA ASP A 153 16.00 27.54 10.05
C ASP A 153 15.44 26.14 9.78
N LEU A 154 14.30 26.03 9.10
CA LEU A 154 13.75 24.76 8.61
C LEU A 154 14.72 24.07 7.63
N VAL A 155 15.22 24.81 6.63
CA VAL A 155 16.19 24.30 5.65
C VAL A 155 17.44 23.79 6.35
N THR A 156 17.95 24.56 7.31
CA THR A 156 19.15 24.20 8.09
C THR A 156 18.91 22.95 8.92
N PHE A 157 17.79 22.88 9.63
CA PHE A 157 17.39 21.72 10.42
C PHE A 157 17.29 20.46 9.57
N ILE A 158 16.53 20.50 8.47
CA ILE A 158 16.37 19.36 7.56
C ILE A 158 17.72 18.93 6.99
N SER A 159 18.54 19.88 6.55
CA SER A 159 19.85 19.58 5.95
C SER A 159 20.83 18.98 6.95
N GLN A 160 20.74 19.34 8.23
CA GLN A 160 21.59 18.77 9.29
C GLN A 160 21.11 17.37 9.68
N THR A 161 19.84 17.23 10.05
CA THR A 161 19.23 15.97 10.52
C THR A 161 19.24 14.89 9.43
N PHE A 162 18.98 15.26 8.18
CA PHE A 162 18.91 14.36 7.03
C PHE A 162 20.08 14.56 6.06
N SER A 163 21.25 14.96 6.58
CA SER A 163 22.49 15.18 5.81
C SER A 163 22.96 13.94 5.05
N LYS A 164 22.68 12.75 5.56
CA LYS A 164 22.85 11.46 4.89
C LYS A 164 21.71 10.54 5.31
N CYS A 165 20.68 10.46 4.48
CA CYS A 165 19.45 9.74 4.81
C CYS A 165 19.15 8.63 3.81
N LYS A 166 18.39 7.63 4.28
CA LYS A 166 17.69 6.72 3.40
C LYS A 166 16.47 7.42 2.85
N VAL A 167 16.29 7.46 1.54
CA VAL A 167 15.14 8.06 0.88
C VAL A 167 14.42 7.02 0.02
N GLU A 168 13.10 7.04 0.08
CA GLU A 168 12.20 6.37 -0.84
C GLU A 168 11.27 7.41 -1.45
N ILE A 169 11.11 7.36 -2.78
CA ILE A 169 10.32 8.34 -3.51
C ILE A 169 9.40 7.62 -4.49
N LEU A 170 8.13 7.97 -4.42
CA LEU A 170 7.12 7.66 -5.43
C LEU A 170 6.92 8.92 -6.25
N SER A 171 6.97 8.81 -7.58
CA SER A 171 6.76 9.95 -8.47
C SER A 171 6.18 9.52 -9.81
N ASP A 172 5.42 10.40 -10.44
CA ASP A 172 4.91 10.31 -11.82
C ASP A 172 5.82 11.06 -12.83
N ILE A 173 6.94 11.63 -12.37
CA ILE A 173 7.94 12.31 -13.22
C ILE A 173 9.34 11.73 -13.02
N GLU A 174 10.18 11.88 -14.03
CA GLU A 174 11.59 11.55 -13.89
C GLU A 174 12.31 12.59 -13.03
N LEU A 175 13.19 12.12 -12.15
CA LEU A 175 13.89 12.95 -11.18
C LEU A 175 15.35 13.15 -11.60
N PRO A 176 15.85 14.40 -11.70
CA PRO A 176 17.22 14.70 -12.12
C PRO A 176 18.22 14.55 -10.96
N PHE A 177 18.03 13.54 -10.12
CA PHE A 177 18.87 13.24 -8.98
C PHE A 177 19.47 11.86 -9.14
N GLU A 178 20.67 11.65 -8.60
CA GLU A 178 21.28 10.33 -8.54
C GLU A 178 20.49 9.44 -7.56
N LEU A 179 19.48 8.76 -8.07
CA LEU A 179 18.61 7.87 -7.34
C LEU A 179 18.58 6.52 -8.04
N GLU A 180 18.47 5.43 -7.30
CA GLU A 180 18.26 4.11 -7.88
C GLU A 180 16.78 3.96 -8.23
N ARG A 181 16.48 3.86 -9.53
CA ARG A 181 15.13 3.53 -9.99
C ARG A 181 14.89 2.04 -9.83
N ILE A 182 13.93 1.67 -8.98
CA ILE A 182 13.46 0.29 -8.90
C ILE A 182 12.65 -0.01 -10.16
N ARG A 183 13.00 -1.11 -10.82
CA ARG A 183 12.25 -1.64 -11.96
C ARG A 183 11.48 -2.88 -11.48
N PRO A 184 10.15 -2.79 -11.34
CA PRO A 184 9.35 -3.96 -10.99
C PRO A 184 9.58 -5.08 -11.99
N THR A 185 9.68 -6.31 -11.49
CA THR A 185 9.73 -7.51 -12.34
C THR A 185 8.35 -8.15 -12.35
N PHE A 186 7.81 -8.40 -13.54
CA PHE A 186 6.49 -8.99 -13.73
C PHE A 186 6.61 -10.45 -14.13
N ILE A 187 5.93 -11.31 -13.38
CA ILE A 187 5.81 -12.74 -13.66
C ILE A 187 4.34 -13.01 -13.97
N GLN A 188 4.09 -13.64 -15.12
CA GLN A 188 2.75 -14.07 -15.51
C GLN A 188 2.72 -15.59 -15.60
N LYS A 189 1.65 -16.18 -15.08
CA LYS A 189 1.34 -17.60 -15.22
C LYS A 189 -0.11 -17.76 -15.64
N GLN A 190 -0.38 -18.75 -16.47
CA GLN A 190 -1.74 -19.19 -16.72
C GLN A 190 -2.26 -19.93 -15.47
N ILE A 191 -3.45 -19.58 -15.00
CA ILE A 191 -4.14 -20.33 -13.94
C ILE A 191 -4.53 -21.68 -14.52
N ALA A 192 -4.29 -22.75 -13.77
CA ALA A 192 -4.50 -24.09 -14.26
C ALA A 192 -5.97 -24.32 -14.65
N SER A 193 -6.21 -25.02 -15.76
CA SER A 193 -7.57 -25.28 -16.28
C SER A 193 -8.45 -26.12 -15.34
N HIS A 194 -7.86 -26.79 -14.36
CA HIS A 194 -8.57 -27.57 -13.33
C HIS A 194 -8.84 -26.79 -12.04
N SER A 195 -8.42 -25.52 -11.94
CA SER A 195 -8.78 -24.65 -10.82
C SER A 195 -10.30 -24.40 -10.84
N ASN A 196 -10.96 -24.49 -9.69
CA ASN A 196 -12.41 -24.25 -9.60
C ASN A 196 -12.74 -22.76 -9.71
N LEU A 197 -12.97 -22.26 -10.93
CA LEU A 197 -13.27 -20.85 -11.20
C LEU A 197 -14.74 -20.46 -11.00
N SER A 198 -15.61 -21.38 -10.56
CA SER A 198 -17.04 -21.10 -10.35
C SER A 198 -17.35 -19.93 -9.40
N PRO A 199 -16.53 -19.62 -8.37
CA PRO A 199 -16.75 -18.45 -7.51
C PRO A 199 -16.59 -17.10 -8.23
N LEU A 200 -15.93 -17.06 -9.39
CA LEU A 200 -15.74 -15.83 -10.19
C LEU A 200 -16.95 -15.46 -11.06
N ASN A 201 -17.88 -16.40 -11.28
CA ASN A 201 -18.93 -16.30 -12.31
C ASN A 201 -20.25 -15.68 -11.79
N TYR A 202 -20.25 -15.02 -10.63
CA TYR A 202 -21.47 -14.48 -10.05
C TYR A 202 -21.76 -13.07 -10.55
N ALA A 203 -22.78 -12.95 -11.43
CA ALA A 203 -23.30 -11.69 -11.96
C ALA A 203 -23.98 -10.80 -10.90
N GLU A 204 -24.30 -11.37 -9.74
CA GLU A 204 -24.89 -10.67 -8.59
C GLU A 204 -24.26 -11.19 -7.30
N ILE A 205 -23.15 -10.57 -6.89
CA ILE A 205 -22.56 -10.81 -5.56
C ILE A 205 -23.50 -10.13 -4.55
N ASN A 206 -24.37 -10.93 -3.93
CA ASN A 206 -25.13 -10.52 -2.75
C ASN A 206 -24.21 -10.53 -1.51
N ASN A 207 -24.47 -9.63 -0.55
CA ASN A 207 -23.57 -9.35 0.59
C ASN A 207 -23.18 -10.59 1.41
N GLU A 208 -24.01 -11.62 1.46
CA GLU A 208 -23.75 -12.86 2.22
C GLU A 208 -22.70 -13.78 1.56
N LEU A 209 -22.56 -13.76 0.21
CA LEU A 209 -21.57 -14.57 -0.53
C LEU A 209 -20.26 -13.80 -0.81
N SER A 210 -20.19 -12.54 -0.42
CA SER A 210 -19.03 -11.66 -0.67
C SER A 210 -17.79 -12.07 0.12
N VAL A 211 -17.96 -12.65 1.31
CA VAL A 211 -16.86 -13.06 2.21
C VAL A 211 -16.15 -14.30 1.67
N ASP A 212 -16.88 -15.36 1.30
CA ASP A 212 -16.31 -16.60 0.76
C ASP A 212 -15.61 -16.37 -0.59
N MET A 213 -16.21 -15.53 -1.44
CA MET A 213 -15.60 -15.13 -2.72
C MET A 213 -14.33 -14.31 -2.53
N TYR A 214 -14.33 -13.41 -1.55
CA TYR A 214 -13.17 -12.63 -1.15
C TYR A 214 -12.04 -13.51 -0.60
N GLU A 215 -12.35 -14.49 0.25
CA GLU A 215 -11.36 -15.44 0.78
C GLU A 215 -10.75 -16.28 -0.35
N TYR A 216 -11.59 -16.80 -1.26
CA TYR A 216 -11.14 -17.56 -2.42
C TYR A 216 -10.22 -16.76 -3.33
N LEU A 217 -10.58 -15.51 -3.63
CA LEU A 217 -9.77 -14.64 -4.47
C LEU A 217 -8.50 -14.15 -3.77
N CYS A 218 -8.55 -13.92 -2.46
CA CYS A 218 -7.34 -13.69 -1.66
C CYS A 218 -6.40 -14.87 -1.78
N LEU A 219 -6.90 -16.11 -1.69
CA LEU A 219 -6.10 -17.32 -1.87
C LEU A 219 -5.49 -17.42 -3.29
N LEU A 220 -6.27 -17.13 -4.34
CA LEU A 220 -5.76 -17.06 -5.72
C LEU A 220 -4.69 -15.97 -5.90
N HIS A 221 -4.83 -14.83 -5.22
CA HIS A 221 -3.85 -13.76 -5.26
C HIS A 221 -2.61 -14.04 -4.40
N VAL A 222 -2.75 -14.82 -3.32
CA VAL A 222 -1.71 -15.30 -2.41
C VAL A 222 -0.92 -16.47 -3.02
N ASP A 223 -1.51 -17.23 -3.95
CA ASP A 223 -0.85 -18.28 -4.77
C ASP A 223 0.34 -17.75 -5.58
N GLY A 224 0.40 -16.42 -5.79
CA GLY A 224 1.48 -15.74 -6.50
C GLY A 224 2.67 -15.27 -5.64
N LEU A 225 2.67 -15.52 -4.32
CA LEU A 225 3.73 -15.02 -3.44
C LEU A 225 5.08 -15.70 -3.74
N PRO A 226 6.16 -14.95 -3.99
CA PRO A 226 7.48 -15.52 -4.10
C PRO A 226 8.06 -15.76 -2.69
N ASN A 227 7.75 -16.90 -2.05
CA ASN A 227 8.69 -17.46 -1.06
C ASN A 227 8.55 -18.97 -0.80
N ARG A 228 9.56 -19.69 -1.31
CA ARG A 228 10.24 -20.86 -0.75
C ARG A 228 9.40 -22.00 -0.14
N SER A 229 9.56 -23.17 -0.77
CA SER A 229 9.23 -24.55 -0.35
C SER A 229 7.80 -25.03 -0.63
N ASP A 230 7.71 -26.30 -1.03
CA ASP A 230 6.57 -27.06 -1.59
C ASP A 230 5.25 -27.11 -0.79
N GLU A 231 4.95 -26.14 0.08
CA GLU A 231 3.64 -26.01 0.74
C GLU A 231 2.57 -25.40 -0.19
N HIS A 232 3.00 -24.76 -1.28
CA HIS A 232 2.14 -24.01 -2.22
C HIS A 232 1.13 -24.89 -2.98
N VAL A 233 1.53 -26.07 -3.45
CA VAL A 233 0.63 -27.01 -4.15
C VAL A 233 -0.39 -27.65 -3.20
N LYS A 234 -0.15 -27.60 -1.89
CA LYS A 234 -1.06 -28.16 -0.88
C LYS A 234 -2.19 -27.20 -0.53
N LEU A 235 -1.94 -25.89 -0.42
CA LEU A 235 -2.95 -24.92 0.02
C LEU A 235 -4.10 -24.72 -0.98
N THR A 236 -3.81 -24.69 -2.28
CA THR A 236 -4.86 -24.59 -3.33
C THR A 236 -5.67 -25.88 -3.49
N ASN A 237 -5.13 -27.03 -3.05
CA ASN A 237 -5.78 -28.33 -3.12
C ASN A 237 -6.51 -28.73 -1.81
N MET A 238 -6.38 -27.97 -0.72
CA MET A 238 -6.87 -28.37 0.62
C MET A 238 -8.22 -27.81 1.02
N TYR A 239 -8.78 -26.84 0.30
CA TYR A 239 -10.10 -26.31 0.62
C TYR A 239 -11.14 -26.77 -0.41
N GLU A 240 -11.87 -27.82 -0.04
CA GLU A 240 -13.18 -28.12 -0.63
C GLU A 240 -14.12 -26.93 -0.33
N ILE A 241 -14.34 -26.08 -1.33
CA ILE A 241 -15.41 -25.08 -1.27
C ILE A 241 -16.74 -25.84 -1.24
N PRO A 242 -17.68 -25.52 -0.32
CA PRO A 242 -18.98 -26.19 -0.28
C PRO A 242 -19.63 -26.18 -1.66
N GLN A 243 -20.16 -27.33 -2.08
CA GLN A 243 -20.90 -27.46 -3.34
C GLN A 243 -22.16 -26.57 -3.28
N VAL A 244 -22.05 -25.33 -3.70
CA VAL A 244 -23.22 -24.49 -3.97
C VAL A 244 -23.83 -25.01 -5.28
N PRO A 245 -25.13 -25.36 -5.30
CA PRO A 245 -25.75 -25.98 -6.45
C PRO A 245 -25.62 -25.09 -7.68
N LEU A 246 -24.88 -25.59 -8.66
CA LEU A 246 -24.61 -25.00 -9.97
C LEU A 246 -25.92 -24.53 -10.62
N LEU A 247 -26.18 -23.23 -10.58
CA LEU A 247 -27.12 -22.61 -11.52
C LEU A 247 -26.44 -22.63 -12.89
N ARG A 248 -27.16 -23.25 -13.84
CA ARG A 248 -26.72 -23.58 -15.20
C ARG A 248 -26.11 -22.39 -15.96
N GLU A 249 -25.11 -22.74 -16.77
CA GLU A 249 -24.74 -22.11 -18.04
C GLU A 249 -24.62 -20.58 -18.03
N ASN A 250 -23.51 -20.07 -17.48
CA ASN A 250 -22.87 -18.87 -18.01
C ASN A 250 -21.56 -19.28 -18.69
N PRO A 251 -21.32 -18.92 -19.95
CA PRO A 251 -20.11 -19.30 -20.64
C PRO A 251 -18.93 -18.46 -20.13
N GLY A 252 -17.86 -19.14 -19.70
CA GLY A 252 -16.60 -18.95 -20.41
C GLY A 252 -15.57 -17.96 -19.84
N PHE A 253 -15.05 -18.21 -18.64
CA PHE A 253 -13.62 -17.97 -18.46
C PHE A 253 -12.87 -19.07 -19.23
N SER A 254 -12.49 -18.83 -20.48
CA SER A 254 -11.79 -19.86 -21.28
C SER A 254 -10.36 -20.08 -20.80
N THR A 255 -9.70 -19.02 -20.30
CA THR A 255 -8.35 -19.05 -19.74
C THR A 255 -8.12 -17.80 -18.90
N LEU A 256 -7.55 -17.96 -17.69
CA LEU A 256 -7.17 -16.84 -16.83
C LEU A 256 -5.65 -16.80 -16.63
N TYR A 257 -5.14 -15.60 -16.42
CA TYR A 257 -3.75 -15.31 -16.17
C TYR A 257 -3.58 -14.60 -14.83
N LEU A 258 -2.68 -15.12 -14.00
CA LEU A 258 -2.20 -14.50 -12.78
C LEU A 258 -0.90 -13.75 -13.10
N THR A 259 -0.91 -12.43 -12.92
CA THR A 259 0.30 -11.60 -13.04
C THR A 259 0.67 -11.06 -11.68
N VAL A 260 1.93 -11.24 -11.28
CA VAL A 260 2.48 -10.74 -10.02
C VAL A 260 3.65 -9.81 -10.24
N ALA A 261 3.77 -8.83 -9.35
CA ALA A 261 4.86 -7.88 -9.33
C ALA A 261 5.20 -7.48 -7.90
N ALA A 262 6.44 -7.04 -7.71
CA ALA A 262 6.90 -6.46 -6.45
C ALA A 262 7.40 -5.04 -6.69
N ASP A 263 7.39 -4.26 -5.62
CA ASP A 263 8.00 -2.93 -5.56
C ASP A 263 7.43 -1.91 -6.57
N VAL A 264 6.10 -1.90 -6.70
CA VAL A 264 5.38 -1.09 -7.70
C VAL A 264 4.93 0.25 -7.10
N ASN A 265 4.89 1.29 -7.93
CA ASN A 265 4.32 2.57 -7.53
C ASN A 265 2.79 2.45 -7.38
N PRO A 266 2.18 2.89 -6.27
CA PRO A 266 0.74 2.78 -6.03
C PRO A 266 -0.15 3.50 -7.03
N SER A 267 0.35 4.50 -7.77
CA SER A 267 -0.42 5.17 -8.82
C SER A 267 -0.89 4.23 -9.93
N ILE A 268 -0.28 3.05 -10.08
CA ILE A 268 -0.75 2.02 -11.01
C ILE A 268 -2.16 1.51 -10.67
N VAL A 269 -2.56 1.56 -9.40
CA VAL A 269 -3.81 0.96 -8.90
C VAL A 269 -5.02 1.59 -9.57
N SER A 270 -5.05 2.92 -9.68
CA SER A 270 -6.12 3.64 -10.36
C SER A 270 -6.20 3.27 -11.84
N ALA A 271 -5.04 3.13 -12.51
CA ALA A 271 -4.98 2.73 -13.91
C ALA A 271 -5.44 1.28 -14.12
N LEU A 272 -5.13 0.37 -13.20
CA LEU A 272 -5.58 -1.02 -13.24
C LEU A 272 -7.08 -1.15 -12.94
N SER A 273 -7.61 -0.38 -12.00
CA SER A 273 -9.05 -0.37 -11.70
C SER A 273 -9.90 0.12 -12.87
N ALA A 274 -9.34 0.97 -13.74
CA ALA A 274 -10.01 1.44 -14.95
C ALA A 274 -9.86 0.47 -16.14
N ASN A 275 -9.03 -0.57 -16.03
CA ASN A 275 -8.75 -1.49 -17.13
C ASN A 275 -9.80 -2.59 -17.20
N THR A 276 -10.52 -2.67 -18.32
CA THR A 276 -11.64 -3.61 -18.49
C THR A 276 -11.23 -5.08 -18.56
N HIS A 277 -9.94 -5.37 -18.72
CA HIS A 277 -9.42 -6.73 -18.77
C HIS A 277 -8.95 -7.25 -17.40
N VAL A 278 -8.87 -6.42 -16.37
CA VAL A 278 -8.43 -6.82 -15.02
C VAL A 278 -9.65 -7.18 -14.18
N LEU A 279 -9.90 -8.48 -14.00
CA LEU A 279 -11.05 -8.98 -13.23
C LEU A 279 -10.92 -8.66 -11.75
N SER A 280 -9.73 -8.88 -11.20
CA SER A 280 -9.42 -8.56 -9.81
C SER A 280 -7.94 -8.26 -9.63
N PHE A 281 -7.65 -7.46 -8.61
CA PHE A 281 -6.28 -7.32 -8.12
C PHE A 281 -6.21 -7.25 -6.62
N PHE A 282 -5.11 -7.76 -6.09
CA PHE A 282 -4.70 -7.63 -4.71
C PHE A 282 -3.38 -6.88 -4.67
N ALA A 283 -3.24 -5.94 -3.74
CA ALA A 283 -1.93 -5.40 -3.44
C ALA A 283 -1.72 -5.13 -1.95
N ARG A 284 -0.45 -5.22 -1.58
CA ARG A 284 0.05 -5.06 -0.23
C ARG A 284 1.08 -3.95 -0.19
N THR A 285 0.89 -3.05 0.74
CA THR A 285 1.86 -2.03 1.17
C THR A 285 2.36 -2.38 2.57
N ARG A 286 3.23 -1.54 3.14
CA ARG A 286 3.69 -1.69 4.52
C ARG A 286 2.54 -1.66 5.52
N THR A 287 1.54 -0.80 5.29
CA THR A 287 0.47 -0.52 6.26
C THR A 287 -0.94 -0.95 5.83
N HIS A 288 -1.13 -1.33 4.56
CA HIS A 288 -2.44 -1.66 4.01
C HIS A 288 -2.37 -2.86 3.05
N ASN A 289 -3.44 -3.65 3.05
CA ASN A 289 -3.76 -4.59 2.00
C ASN A 289 -5.04 -4.09 1.32
N PHE A 290 -5.14 -4.27 0.02
CA PHE A 290 -6.32 -3.87 -0.72
C PHE A 290 -6.59 -4.86 -1.83
N MET A 291 -7.86 -4.99 -2.14
CA MET A 291 -8.35 -5.86 -3.17
C MET A 291 -9.49 -5.19 -3.91
N VAL A 292 -9.45 -5.23 -5.23
CA VAL A 292 -10.46 -4.59 -6.06
C VAL A 292 -11.03 -5.63 -7.00
N LEU A 293 -12.37 -5.70 -7.03
CA LEU A 293 -13.12 -6.55 -7.94
C LEU A 293 -13.79 -5.64 -8.97
N GLN A 294 -13.53 -5.89 -10.25
CA GLN A 294 -14.07 -5.08 -11.33
C GLN A 294 -15.61 -5.08 -11.38
N SER A 295 -16.25 -6.07 -10.75
CA SER A 295 -17.68 -6.35 -10.90
C SER A 295 -18.63 -5.58 -9.99
N ARG A 296 -18.18 -4.66 -9.11
CA ARG A 296 -18.97 -3.55 -8.48
C ARG A 296 -18.34 -2.96 -7.21
N ASN A 297 -17.38 -3.62 -6.56
CA ASN A 297 -16.90 -3.25 -5.22
C ASN A 297 -15.37 -3.20 -5.09
N SER A 298 -14.87 -2.17 -4.39
CA SER A 298 -13.48 -2.12 -3.92
C SER A 298 -13.42 -2.43 -2.42
N TYR A 299 -12.44 -3.23 -2.02
CA TYR A 299 -12.26 -3.69 -0.64
C TYR A 299 -10.88 -3.25 -0.13
N LEU A 300 -10.85 -2.47 0.94
CA LEU A 300 -9.62 -1.97 1.56
C LEU A 300 -9.57 -2.40 3.02
N TRP A 301 -8.46 -3.00 3.46
CA TRP A 301 -8.24 -3.29 4.87
C TRP A 301 -6.84 -2.88 5.31
N LYS A 302 -6.78 -2.18 6.43
CA LYS A 302 -5.51 -1.78 7.03
C LYS A 302 -4.81 -3.03 7.57
N VAL A 303 -3.53 -3.19 7.23
CA VAL A 303 -2.69 -4.15 7.95
C VAL A 303 -2.36 -3.48 9.27
N THR A 304 -3.16 -3.77 10.28
CA THR A 304 -2.74 -3.54 11.65
C THR A 304 -1.58 -4.49 11.92
N GLN A 305 -0.35 -4.00 11.79
CA GLN A 305 0.74 -4.56 12.57
C GLN A 305 0.34 -4.30 14.02
N ASP A 306 -0.17 -5.35 14.65
CA ASP A 306 -0.68 -5.45 16.01
C ASP A 306 -2.11 -4.94 16.25
N ASN A 307 -2.85 -5.78 16.99
CA ASN A 307 -4.09 -5.41 17.69
C ASN A 307 -3.87 -4.12 18.47
N LYS A 308 -4.24 -2.99 17.86
CA LYS A 308 -4.88 -1.81 18.45
C LYS A 308 -4.74 -0.66 17.47
N GLU A 309 -5.86 0.03 17.29
CA GLU A 309 -5.89 1.41 16.85
C GLU A 309 -4.75 2.20 17.52
N ILE A 310 -3.92 2.84 16.69
CA ILE A 310 -3.12 3.98 17.11
C ILE A 310 -3.64 5.15 16.29
N CYS A 311 -4.47 5.96 16.98
CA CYS A 311 -4.97 7.32 16.74
C CYS A 311 -5.28 7.75 15.29
#